data_AF-A0A2T7A828-F1
#
_entry.id   AF-A0A2T7A828-F1
#
_cell.length_a   1.000
_cell.length_b   1.000
_cell.length_c   1.000
_cell.angle_alpha   90.00
_cell.angle_beta   90.00
_cell.angle_gamma   90.00
#
_symmetry.space_group_name_H-M   'P 1'
#
loop_
_entity.id
_entity.type
_entity.pdbx_description
1 polymer ?
#
loop_
_entity_poly.entity_id
_entity_poly.type
_entity_poly.pdbx_seq_one_letter_code
_entity_poly.pdbx_strand_id
1 'polypeptide(L)'
;MKFLLLITAVITPALATVAGITGVDCDGYTFTPAQVTAAANAALSHLNAGTQVGSGNYPHQYNNRERFTFNSGCKAPYYEFPIFKDHVFTGGDPGADRVVRADF
;
A
#
# COMPACT_ATOMS: atom_id res chain seq x y z
N MET A 1 23.59 37.42 24.94
CA MET A 1 22.53 36.38 25.06
C MET A 1 22.11 36.02 23.64
N LYS A 2 22.46 34.83 23.14
CA LYS A 2 22.20 34.40 21.75
C LYS A 2 21.05 33.40 21.80
N PHE A 3 19.86 33.80 21.36
CA PHE A 3 18.70 32.93 21.28
C PHE A 3 18.81 32.10 19.99
N LEU A 4 18.95 30.78 20.13
CA LEU A 4 18.90 29.84 19.01
C LEU A 4 17.43 29.48 18.76
N LEU A 5 16.86 29.94 17.64
CA LEU A 5 15.54 29.50 17.19
C LEU A 5 15.67 28.12 16.53
N LEU A 6 15.17 27.08 17.20
CA LEU A 6 14.95 25.76 16.61
C LEU A 6 13.67 25.82 15.77
N ILE A 7 13.83 25.97 14.45
CA ILE A 7 12.73 25.88 13.50
C ILE A 7 12.53 24.39 13.20
N THR A 8 11.62 23.72 13.91
CA THR A 8 11.21 22.37 13.54
C THR A 8 10.30 22.46 12.33
N ALA A 9 10.82 22.17 11.14
CA ALA A 9 10.00 21.99 9.95
C ALA A 9 9.12 20.75 10.15
N VAL A 10 7.82 20.96 10.38
CA VAL A 10 6.83 19.89 10.39
C VAL A 10 6.58 19.52 8.93
N ILE A 11 7.30 18.50 8.46
CA ILE A 11 7.06 17.92 7.14
C ILE A 11 5.76 17.11 7.28
N THR A 12 4.61 17.71 6.99
CA THR A 12 3.38 16.94 6.83
C THR A 12 3.51 16.15 5.53
N PRO A 13 3.62 14.81 5.56
CA PRO A 13 3.52 14.05 4.32
C PRO A 13 2.13 14.33 3.75
N ALA A 14 2.10 14.95 2.57
CA ALA A 14 0.86 15.02 1.81
C ALA A 14 0.45 13.57 1.56
N LEU A 15 -0.67 13.14 2.15
CA LEU A 15 -1.29 11.87 1.82
C LEU A 15 -1.57 11.91 0.33
N ALA A 16 -0.83 11.12 -0.45
CA ALA A 16 -1.16 10.87 -1.83
C ALA A 16 -2.56 10.26 -1.85
N THR A 17 -3.56 11.07 -2.18
CA THR A 17 -4.93 10.58 -2.31
C THR A 17 -4.97 9.61 -3.47
N VAL A 18 -5.27 8.35 -3.17
CA VAL A 18 -5.45 7.31 -4.19
C VAL A 18 -6.77 7.62 -4.92
N ALA A 19 -6.67 8.30 -6.06
CA ALA A 19 -7.81 8.66 -6.89
C ALA A 19 -8.09 7.56 -7.93
N GLY A 20 -9.37 7.30 -8.22
CA GLY A 20 -9.78 6.39 -9.29
C GLY A 20 -9.83 4.89 -8.92
N ILE A 21 -9.78 4.54 -7.63
CA ILE A 21 -9.97 3.15 -7.18
C ILE A 21 -11.45 2.77 -7.36
N THR A 22 -11.72 1.78 -8.21
CA THR A 22 -13.02 1.13 -8.31
C THR A 22 -13.09 -0.07 -7.37
N GLY A 23 -14.30 -0.55 -7.06
CA GLY A 23 -14.44 -1.88 -6.48
C GLY A 23 -13.88 -2.94 -7.44
N VAL A 24 -13.47 -4.08 -6.89
CA VAL A 24 -12.88 -5.19 -7.65
C VAL A 24 -13.55 -6.49 -7.25
N ASP A 25 -13.71 -7.40 -8.20
CA ASP A 25 -14.16 -8.77 -7.97
C ASP A 25 -12.96 -9.71 -8.15
N CYS A 26 -12.57 -10.40 -7.08
CA CYS A 26 -11.53 -11.42 -7.07
C CYS A 26 -12.20 -12.80 -7.00
N ASP A 27 -12.55 -13.37 -8.15
CA ASP A 27 -13.17 -14.71 -8.27
C ASP A 27 -14.43 -14.92 -7.42
N GLY A 28 -15.35 -13.96 -7.46
CA GLY A 28 -16.58 -13.92 -6.65
C GLY A 28 -16.40 -13.23 -5.30
N TYR A 29 -15.18 -12.82 -4.94
CA TYR A 29 -14.90 -12.09 -3.71
C TYR A 29 -14.77 -10.58 -3.99
N THR A 30 -15.87 -9.86 -3.80
CA THR A 30 -15.95 -8.42 -4.11
C THR A 30 -15.40 -7.51 -3.01
N PHE A 31 -14.50 -6.60 -3.37
CA PHE A 31 -14.00 -5.55 -2.50
C PHE A 31 -14.55 -4.17 -2.92
N THR A 32 -14.95 -3.39 -1.93
CA THR A 32 -15.34 -2.00 -2.08
C THR A 32 -14.12 -1.11 -2.35
N PRO A 33 -14.31 0.08 -2.96
CA PRO A 33 -13.24 1.06 -3.12
C PRO A 33 -12.52 1.41 -1.80
N ALA A 34 -13.27 1.45 -0.69
CA ALA A 34 -12.73 1.76 0.62
C ALA A 34 -11.77 0.68 1.14
N GLN A 35 -12.09 -0.60 0.92
CA GLN A 35 -11.22 -1.72 1.31
C GLN A 35 -9.93 -1.74 0.49
N VAL A 36 -10.03 -1.54 -0.83
CA VAL A 36 -8.86 -1.47 -1.72
C VAL A 36 -7.97 -0.28 -1.33
N THR A 37 -8.57 0.88 -1.06
CA THR A 37 -7.85 2.08 -0.62
C THR A 37 -7.17 1.87 0.74
N ALA A 38 -7.85 1.25 1.70
CA ALA A 38 -7.29 0.98 3.02
C ALA A 38 -6.05 0.07 2.95
N ALA A 39 -6.12 -1.02 2.18
CA ALA A 39 -4.98 -1.92 1.99
C ALA A 39 -3.82 -1.24 1.24
N ALA A 40 -4.10 -0.46 0.19
CA ALA A 40 -3.09 0.27 -0.56
C ALA A 40 -2.38 1.34 0.30
N ASN A 41 -3.12 2.03 1.17
CA ASN A 41 -2.58 3.01 2.11
C ASN A 41 -1.73 2.35 3.20
N ALA A 42 -2.15 1.19 3.72
CA ALA A 42 -1.36 0.43 4.69
C ALA A 42 -0.02 0.00 4.09
N ALA A 43 -0.03 -0.53 2.86
CA ALA A 43 1.18 -0.85 2.13
C ALA A 43 2.10 0.37 1.96
N LEU A 44 1.56 1.53 1.55
CA LEU A 44 2.33 2.77 1.45
C LEU A 44 2.92 3.20 2.79
N SER A 45 2.15 3.11 3.89
CA SER A 45 2.63 3.46 5.22
C SER A 45 3.83 2.61 5.65
N HIS A 46 3.77 1.29 5.38
CA HIS A 46 4.87 0.39 5.68
C HIS A 46 6.11 0.65 4.84
N LEU A 47 5.94 0.91 3.53
CA LEU A 47 7.04 1.28 2.63
C LEU A 47 7.73 2.57 3.07
N ASN A 48 6.95 3.63 3.35
CA ASN A 48 7.49 4.90 3.83
C ASN A 48 8.22 4.77 5.18
N ALA A 49 7.77 3.83 6.04
CA ALA A 49 8.39 3.57 7.32
C ALA A 49 9.56 2.56 7.25
N GLY A 50 9.80 1.90 6.11
CA GLY A 50 10.76 0.81 6.00
C GLY A 50 10.43 -0.39 6.89
N THR A 51 9.15 -0.67 7.12
CA THR A 51 8.66 -1.76 8.00
C THR A 51 7.89 -2.81 7.20
N GLN A 52 7.75 -3.99 7.78
CA GLN A 52 6.98 -5.10 7.21
C GLN A 52 6.19 -5.83 8.31
N VAL A 53 5.11 -6.52 7.94
CA VAL A 53 4.21 -7.25 8.83
C VAL A 53 3.95 -8.68 8.34
N GLY A 54 3.66 -9.56 9.31
CA GLY A 54 3.41 -10.98 9.06
C GLY A 54 4.67 -11.77 8.68
N SER A 55 4.55 -13.10 8.68
CA SER A 55 5.66 -14.01 8.32
C SER A 55 6.07 -13.93 6.84
N GLY A 56 5.17 -13.44 5.98
CA GLY A 56 5.44 -13.17 4.57
C GLY A 56 6.16 -11.84 4.31
N ASN A 57 6.43 -11.03 5.34
CA ASN A 57 7.10 -9.74 5.24
C ASN A 57 6.39 -8.75 4.28
N TYR A 58 5.11 -8.48 4.52
CA TYR A 58 4.33 -7.56 3.69
C TYR A 58 4.49 -6.10 4.14
N PRO A 59 4.53 -5.13 3.21
CA PRO A 59 4.61 -5.30 1.78
C PRO A 59 6.00 -5.80 1.34
N HIS A 60 6.04 -6.58 0.28
CA HIS A 60 7.28 -6.99 -0.38
C HIS A 60 7.16 -6.81 -1.90
N GLN A 61 8.31 -6.87 -2.57
CA GLN A 61 8.38 -6.68 -4.01
C GLN A 61 7.54 -7.73 -4.75
N TYR A 62 6.68 -7.26 -5.65
CA TYR A 62 5.94 -8.05 -6.62
C TYR A 62 6.66 -8.02 -7.96
N ASN A 63 7.09 -9.19 -8.44
CA ASN A 63 7.96 -9.30 -9.63
C ASN A 63 7.20 -9.37 -10.97
N ASN A 64 5.86 -9.44 -10.94
CA ASN A 64 5.02 -9.52 -12.14
C ASN A 64 5.46 -10.62 -13.12
N ARG A 65 5.72 -11.84 -12.63
CA ARG A 65 6.12 -12.99 -13.46
C ARG A 65 4.98 -13.48 -14.35
N GLU A 66 3.75 -13.19 -13.93
CA GLU A 66 2.48 -13.44 -14.61
C GLU A 66 2.26 -12.47 -15.79
N ARG A 67 3.04 -11.39 -15.86
CA ARG A 67 3.06 -10.41 -16.96
C ARG A 67 1.76 -9.62 -17.08
N PHE A 68 1.16 -9.22 -15.96
CA PHE A 68 0.08 -8.25 -15.94
C PHE A 68 0.50 -6.92 -16.56
N THR A 69 -0.40 -6.33 -17.32
CA THR A 69 -0.24 -4.97 -17.84
C THR A 69 -0.78 -3.98 -16.81
N PHE A 70 0.09 -3.19 -16.20
CA PHE A 70 -0.31 -2.09 -15.33
C PHE A 70 -0.51 -0.79 -16.11
N ASN A 71 -1.34 0.11 -15.57
CA ASN A 71 -1.55 1.43 -16.15
C ASN A 71 -0.22 2.17 -16.34
N SER A 72 -0.11 2.99 -17.39
CA SER A 72 1.16 3.64 -17.80
C SER A 72 1.80 4.54 -16.74
N GLY A 73 1.04 5.02 -15.76
CA GLY A 73 1.53 5.78 -14.61
C GLY A 73 2.16 4.92 -13.51
N CYS A 74 1.92 3.61 -13.50
CA CYS A 74 2.46 2.68 -12.51
C CYS A 74 3.79 2.12 -13.02
N LYS A 75 4.91 2.54 -12.41
CA LYS A 75 6.25 2.07 -12.78
C LYS A 75 6.81 1.13 -11.73
N ALA A 76 7.61 0.17 -12.16
CA ALA A 76 8.35 -0.69 -11.24
C ALA A 76 9.35 0.14 -10.40
N PRO A 77 9.69 -0.30 -9.16
CA PRO A 77 9.27 -1.55 -8.53
C PRO A 77 7.80 -1.57 -8.12
N TYR A 78 7.20 -2.76 -8.15
CA TYR A 78 5.85 -3.01 -7.64
C TYR A 78 5.93 -3.71 -6.27
N TYR A 79 4.93 -3.48 -5.45
CA TYR A 79 4.79 -4.08 -4.13
C TYR A 79 3.39 -4.65 -3.96
N GLU A 80 3.29 -5.80 -3.30
CA GLU A 80 2.03 -6.45 -2.98
C GLU A 80 1.71 -6.39 -1.48
N PHE A 81 0.42 -6.35 -1.14
CA PHE A 81 -0.06 -6.37 0.25
C PHE A 81 -1.42 -7.09 0.34
N PRO A 82 -1.68 -7.91 1.37
CA PRO A 82 -2.96 -8.60 1.54
C PRO A 82 -4.14 -7.65 1.72
N ILE A 83 -5.31 -8.05 1.20
CA ILE A 83 -6.57 -7.30 1.33
C ILE A 83 -7.66 -8.20 1.91
N PHE A 84 -8.45 -7.64 2.84
CA PHE A 84 -9.56 -8.31 3.50
C PHE A 84 -10.80 -7.41 3.52
N LYS A 85 -11.98 -8.01 3.68
CA LYS A 85 -13.25 -7.26 3.73
C LYS A 85 -13.46 -6.54 5.05
N ASP A 86 -13.00 -7.13 6.14
CA ASP A 86 -13.37 -6.74 7.50
C ASP A 86 -12.22 -6.08 8.28
N HIS A 87 -10.99 -6.13 7.77
CA HIS A 87 -9.83 -5.54 8.43
C HIS A 87 -8.69 -5.16 7.46
N VAL A 88 -7.74 -4.39 7.97
CA VAL A 88 -6.43 -4.18 7.33
C VAL A 88 -5.48 -5.23 7.87
N PHE A 89 -4.72 -5.89 6.99
CA PHE A 89 -3.79 -6.95 7.40
C PHE A 89 -2.70 -6.43 8.34
N THR A 90 -2.52 -7.11 9.47
CA THR A 90 -1.47 -6.82 10.47
C THR A 90 -0.53 -8.01 10.72
N GLY A 91 -0.70 -9.10 9.98
CA GLY A 91 0.01 -10.37 10.17
C GLY A 91 -0.96 -11.57 10.27
N GLY A 92 -0.41 -12.77 10.32
CA GLY A 92 -1.18 -14.02 10.26
C GLY A 92 -1.23 -14.61 8.84
N ASP A 93 -2.30 -15.36 8.55
CA ASP A 93 -2.55 -15.90 7.21
C ASP A 93 -2.90 -14.76 6.23
N PRO A 94 -2.14 -14.58 5.13
CA PRO A 94 -2.40 -13.50 4.19
C PRO A 94 -3.60 -13.75 3.26
N GLY A 95 -4.24 -14.92 3.30
CA GLY A 95 -5.31 -15.26 2.35
C GLY A 95 -4.82 -15.26 0.89
N ALA A 96 -5.74 -15.17 -0.07
CA ALA A 96 -5.42 -15.26 -1.51
C ALA A 96 -5.26 -13.90 -2.21
N ASP A 97 -6.00 -12.88 -1.77
CA ASP A 97 -6.14 -11.63 -2.52
C ASP A 97 -5.08 -10.59 -2.15
N ARG A 98 -4.65 -9.80 -3.13
CA ARG A 98 -3.59 -8.79 -2.98
C ARG A 98 -3.97 -7.48 -3.67
N VAL A 99 -3.58 -6.36 -3.06
CA VAL A 99 -3.39 -5.10 -3.81
C VAL A 99 -1.96 -5.05 -4.32
N VAL A 100 -1.77 -4.55 -5.55
CA VAL A 100 -0.44 -4.29 -6.13
C VAL A 100 -0.32 -2.80 -6.41
N ARG A 101 0.78 -2.19 -5.94
CA ARG A 101 1.07 -0.76 -6.09
C ARG A 101 2.49 -0.51 -6.59
N ALA A 102 2.68 0.57 -7.34
CA ALA A 102 4.00 1.08 -7.72
C ALA A 102 4.59 1.93 -6.59
N ASP A 103 5.92 2.03 -6.55
CA ASP A 103 6.61 3.05 -5.77
C ASP A 103 6.51 4.43 -6.44
N PHE A 104 6.33 5.50 -5.66
CA PHE A 104 6.17 6.87 -6.18
C PHE A 104 7.44 7.70 -5.97
#